data_AF-A0A8H4RLX4-F1
#
_entry.id   AF-A0A8H4RLX4-F1
#
_cell.length_a   1.000
_cell.length_b   1.000
_cell.length_c   1.000
_cell.angle_alpha   90.00
_cell.angle_beta   90.00
_cell.angle_gamma   90.00
#
_symmetry.space_group_name_H-M   'P 1'
#
loop_
_entity.id
_entity.type
_entity.pdbx_description
1 polymer ?
#
loop_
_entity_poly.entity_id
_entity_poly.type
_entity_poly.pdbx_seq_one_letter_code
_entity_poly.pdbx_strand_id
1 'polypeptide(L)'
;MLYELFRDLSTNVVFKFFDTTTFASLNMGPVPSVQPDNATFLNPALCANTEQNADGKESPCQNTANLVCRSCKLVQITNWPHHKKMCKSDLIKSEYVPGWIKPGRLPSWVSDSGLSSDFGVNQYLWGNMPAVNILNIEEGEGVCDIHRDMNLLFAASGDIRNVVKSIIEGLSDGYDGRCTLVINDINFIVVARNAILLFIALSLEPEEAVTTMIHVWYSALLEHAMIDTLRHVVLGHIIEVCEKIKGKPSTSLQAKTFPFGKRSLRLVLKKHHWDELKDYFNVPQDMTQEDAQAIRRRVMLAPERVDYLHRALCNQPPPIRVATVTFREDGILLPYSASRGKFDTPNPTFFHKDRVWPMRDDASPFEGWDYYEYIRFAPKATTDV
;
A
#
# COMPACT_ATOMS: atom_id res chain seq x y z
N MET A 1 -11.18 3.14 8.00
CA MET A 1 -10.90 3.42 6.57
C MET A 1 -10.67 2.13 5.78
N LEU A 2 -9.44 1.61 5.58
CA LEU A 2 -9.24 0.40 4.76
C LEU A 2 -10.07 -0.81 5.24
N TYR A 3 -10.16 -1.08 6.55
CA TYR A 3 -11.03 -2.16 7.06
C TYR A 3 -12.50 -1.99 6.68
N GLU A 4 -13.06 -0.79 6.87
CA GLU A 4 -14.42 -0.43 6.46
C GLU A 4 -14.65 -0.70 4.96
N LEU A 5 -13.68 -0.38 4.09
CA LEU A 5 -13.77 -0.70 2.65
C LEU A 5 -14.11 -2.17 2.41
N PHE A 6 -13.43 -3.12 3.06
CA PHE A 6 -13.64 -4.54 2.76
C PHE A 6 -14.90 -5.11 3.41
N ARG A 7 -15.39 -4.49 4.50
CA ARG A 7 -16.75 -4.74 5.02
C ARG A 7 -17.82 -4.23 4.05
N ASP A 8 -17.62 -3.03 3.49
CA ASP A 8 -18.63 -2.32 2.71
C ASP A 8 -18.55 -2.65 1.20
N LEU A 9 -17.45 -3.27 0.76
CA LEU A 9 -17.34 -4.11 -0.45
C LEU A 9 -18.19 -5.41 -0.35
N SER A 10 -19.18 -5.47 0.54
CA SER A 10 -20.17 -6.55 0.61
C SER A 10 -21.30 -6.42 -0.42
N THR A 11 -21.53 -5.22 -0.99
CA THR A 11 -22.64 -4.97 -1.93
C THR A 11 -22.19 -4.72 -3.38
N ASN A 12 -22.47 -5.70 -4.25
CA ASN A 12 -22.66 -5.57 -5.71
C ASN A 12 -21.60 -4.82 -6.55
N VAL A 13 -20.36 -4.67 -6.07
CA VAL A 13 -19.31 -3.96 -6.82
C VAL A 13 -18.79 -4.77 -8.02
N VAL A 14 -18.76 -4.11 -9.19
CA VAL A 14 -18.18 -4.62 -10.44
C VAL A 14 -17.01 -3.75 -10.87
N PHE A 15 -15.79 -4.22 -10.62
CA PHE A 15 -14.57 -3.58 -11.11
C PHE A 15 -14.34 -3.96 -12.57
N LYS A 16 -14.06 -2.97 -13.43
CA LYS A 16 -13.65 -3.17 -14.82
C LYS A 16 -12.37 -2.37 -15.09
N PHE A 17 -11.23 -3.05 -14.98
CA PHE A 17 -9.93 -2.51 -15.39
C PHE A 17 -9.74 -2.69 -16.89
N PHE A 18 -9.47 -1.59 -17.59
CA PHE A 18 -9.31 -1.59 -19.05
C PHE A 18 -7.97 -1.00 -19.47
N ASP A 19 -7.26 -1.71 -20.34
CA ASP A 19 -6.66 -1.10 -21.53
C ASP A 19 -7.81 -0.78 -22.51
N THR A 20 -7.85 0.42 -23.08
CA THR A 20 -9.10 1.04 -23.54
C THR A 20 -9.69 0.40 -24.81
N THR A 21 -10.70 -0.48 -24.67
CA THR A 21 -11.98 -0.44 -25.43
C THR A 21 -13.02 -1.52 -25.00
N THR A 22 -14.20 -1.06 -24.54
CA THR A 22 -15.54 -1.68 -24.70
C THR A 22 -15.90 -3.01 -23.93
N PHE A 23 -17.22 -3.22 -23.69
CA PHE A 23 -17.85 -4.24 -22.80
C PHE A 23 -17.81 -5.67 -23.42
N ALA A 24 -18.42 -6.79 -22.96
CA ALA A 24 -19.32 -7.21 -21.85
C ALA A 24 -18.98 -8.72 -21.51
N SER A 25 -19.62 -9.56 -20.67
CA SER A 25 -20.53 -9.53 -19.49
C SER A 25 -20.78 -10.98 -19.01
N LEU A 26 -21.25 -11.22 -17.75
CA LEU A 26 -21.84 -12.49 -17.23
C LEU A 26 -20.87 -13.72 -17.06
N ASN A 27 -21.00 -14.69 -16.13
CA ASN A 27 -21.75 -14.81 -14.84
C ASN A 27 -21.22 -16.03 -13.99
N MET A 28 -21.60 -16.12 -12.70
CA MET A 28 -21.64 -17.27 -11.76
C MET A 28 -20.34 -17.92 -11.18
N GLY A 29 -20.45 -18.40 -9.92
CA GLY A 29 -19.64 -19.49 -9.33
C GLY A 29 -18.93 -19.18 -7.98
N PRO A 30 -19.20 -19.90 -6.87
CA PRO A 30 -18.42 -19.80 -5.63
C PRO A 30 -17.28 -20.84 -5.52
N VAL A 31 -16.26 -20.55 -4.72
CA VAL A 31 -15.10 -21.42 -4.43
C VAL A 31 -14.93 -21.57 -2.90
N PRO A 32 -14.55 -22.74 -2.35
CA PRO A 32 -14.40 -22.92 -0.90
C PRO A 32 -13.06 -22.40 -0.37
N SER A 33 -13.04 -21.87 0.85
CA SER A 33 -11.87 -21.31 1.53
C SER A 33 -11.19 -22.31 2.49
N VAL A 34 -9.85 -22.27 2.52
CA VAL A 34 -9.01 -22.72 3.64
C VAL A 34 -7.83 -21.75 3.72
N GLN A 35 -7.71 -20.96 4.79
CA GLN A 35 -6.70 -19.91 4.94
C GLN A 35 -5.80 -20.13 6.17
N PRO A 36 -4.52 -19.70 6.13
CA PRO A 36 -3.70 -19.50 7.32
C PRO A 36 -4.08 -18.20 8.05
N ASP A 37 -3.80 -18.09 9.35
CA ASP A 37 -4.13 -16.92 10.15
C ASP A 37 -3.14 -15.75 9.94
N ASN A 38 -3.48 -14.88 8.99
CA ASN A 38 -2.79 -13.61 8.75
C ASN A 38 -3.46 -12.41 9.48
N ALA A 39 -4.52 -12.61 10.28
CA ALA A 39 -5.34 -11.54 10.86
C ALA A 39 -4.70 -10.84 12.07
N THR A 40 -3.62 -11.41 12.61
CA THR A 40 -2.85 -10.98 13.80
C THR A 40 -2.47 -9.49 13.82
N PHE A 41 -2.35 -8.82 12.66
CA PHE A 41 -1.85 -7.44 12.57
C PHE A 41 -2.89 -6.35 12.87
N LEU A 42 -4.19 -6.67 12.84
CA LEU A 42 -5.24 -5.67 13.05
C LEU A 42 -5.88 -5.73 14.43
N ASN A 43 -5.94 -6.92 15.03
CA ASN A 43 -6.63 -7.10 16.30
C ASN A 43 -5.90 -8.13 17.19
N PRO A 44 -5.44 -7.75 18.40
CA PRO A 44 -5.47 -6.41 18.98
C PRO A 44 -4.40 -5.48 18.37
N ALA A 45 -4.65 -4.17 18.47
CA ALA A 45 -3.81 -3.12 17.87
C ALA A 45 -2.30 -3.24 18.21
N LEU A 46 -1.55 -3.78 17.24
CA LEU A 46 -0.10 -3.93 17.11
C LEU A 46 0.70 -3.74 18.41
N CYS A 47 0.54 -4.71 19.33
CA CYS A 47 1.38 -4.77 20.52
C CYS A 47 2.84 -5.03 20.13
N ALA A 48 3.70 -4.06 20.43
CA ALA A 48 5.14 -4.08 20.20
C ALA A 48 5.92 -5.26 20.82
N ASN A 49 5.27 -6.08 21.64
CA ASN A 49 5.84 -7.25 22.30
C ASN A 49 5.43 -8.52 21.53
N THR A 50 5.85 -8.63 20.26
CA THR A 50 5.56 -9.80 19.40
C THR A 50 6.23 -11.10 19.88
N GLU A 51 7.27 -10.97 20.71
CA GLU A 51 8.07 -12.08 21.22
C GLU A 51 7.70 -12.40 22.69
N GLN A 52 6.52 -12.97 22.94
CA GLN A 52 6.26 -13.64 24.21
C GLN A 52 6.88 -15.05 24.19
N ASN A 53 8.10 -15.15 24.72
CA ASN A 53 8.76 -16.42 25.01
C ASN A 53 8.12 -17.13 26.22
N ALA A 54 6.93 -17.67 26.02
CA ALA A 54 6.32 -18.68 26.89
C ALA A 54 6.57 -20.07 26.27
N ASP A 55 7.17 -20.98 27.04
CA ASP A 55 7.35 -22.40 26.72
C ASP A 55 7.90 -22.73 25.31
N GLY A 56 8.72 -21.83 24.75
CA GLY A 56 9.36 -22.02 23.45
C GLY A 56 8.45 -21.83 22.23
N LYS A 57 7.28 -21.18 22.38
CA LYS A 57 6.43 -20.77 21.26
C LYS A 57 6.30 -19.25 21.19
N GLU A 58 6.72 -18.66 20.08
CA GLU A 58 6.37 -17.29 19.75
C GLU A 58 4.84 -17.15 19.69
N SER A 59 4.30 -16.22 20.47
CA SER A 59 2.88 -15.87 20.45
C SER A 59 2.71 -14.35 20.38
N PRO A 60 1.87 -13.82 19.47
CA PRO A 60 1.60 -12.39 19.41
C PRO A 60 1.00 -11.89 20.72
N CYS A 61 1.47 -10.74 21.21
CA CYS A 61 0.92 -10.12 22.40
C CYS A 61 -0.55 -9.69 22.18
N GLN A 62 -1.47 -10.48 22.74
CA GLN A 62 -2.92 -10.26 22.73
C GLN A 62 -3.39 -9.09 23.64
N ASN A 63 -2.51 -8.14 23.98
CA ASN A 63 -2.84 -7.00 24.84
C ASN A 63 -2.84 -5.68 24.06
N THR A 64 -3.85 -4.84 24.29
CA THR A 64 -3.89 -3.47 23.76
C THR A 64 -2.69 -2.66 24.23
N ALA A 65 -2.03 -1.94 23.31
CA ALA A 65 -0.89 -1.06 23.58
C ALA A 65 -1.24 0.15 24.48
N ASN A 66 -1.28 -0.08 25.79
CA ASN A 66 -1.69 0.90 26.80
C ASN A 66 -0.52 1.73 27.40
N LEU A 67 0.74 1.38 27.09
CA LEU A 67 1.93 2.09 27.57
C LEU A 67 2.53 2.94 26.45
N VAL A 68 2.65 4.25 26.67
CA VAL A 68 3.29 5.21 25.76
C VAL A 68 4.42 5.93 26.47
N CYS A 69 5.53 6.15 25.77
CA CYS A 69 6.69 6.82 26.34
C CYS A 69 6.35 8.28 26.63
N ARG A 70 6.51 8.72 27.88
CA ARG A 70 6.10 10.07 28.31
C ARG A 70 6.75 11.20 27.49
N SER A 71 7.96 10.96 26.96
CA SER A 71 8.76 11.94 26.21
C SER A 71 8.38 12.05 24.73
N CYS A 72 8.17 10.92 24.03
CA CYS A 72 7.97 10.90 22.58
C CYS A 72 6.58 10.42 22.12
N LYS A 73 5.73 9.98 23.06
CA LYS A 73 4.36 9.46 22.88
C LYS A 73 4.20 8.18 22.04
N LEU A 74 5.24 7.76 21.32
CA LEU A 74 5.38 6.40 20.75
C LEU A 74 5.14 5.31 21.81
N VAL A 75 4.68 4.13 21.38
CA VAL A 75 4.43 2.98 22.24
C VAL A 75 5.71 2.59 22.99
N GLN A 76 5.57 2.36 24.30
CA GLN A 76 6.69 2.00 25.16
C GLN A 76 6.92 0.48 25.10
N ILE A 77 8.08 0.11 24.59
CA ILE A 77 8.45 -1.28 24.30
C ILE A 77 9.32 -1.90 25.40
N THR A 78 9.24 -3.22 25.54
CA THR A 78 10.10 -4.04 26.43
C THR A 78 11.57 -3.93 26.00
N ASN A 79 11.85 -3.83 24.70
CA ASN A 79 13.18 -3.58 24.12
C ASN A 79 13.58 -2.09 24.20
N TRP A 80 13.67 -1.55 25.41
CA TRP A 80 14.10 -0.17 25.67
C TRP A 80 15.38 0.27 24.92
N PRO A 81 16.44 -0.57 24.75
CA PRO A 81 17.64 -0.19 23.99
C PRO A 81 17.37 0.35 22.58
N HIS A 82 16.47 -0.27 21.82
CA HIS A 82 16.14 0.18 20.46
C HIS A 82 15.45 1.55 20.48
N HIS A 83 14.33 1.64 21.21
CA HIS A 83 13.55 2.89 21.36
C HIS A 83 14.40 4.05 21.94
N LYS A 84 15.31 3.77 22.87
CA LYS A 84 16.22 4.75 23.49
C LYS A 84 17.11 5.48 22.49
N LYS A 85 17.45 4.86 21.34
CA LYS A 85 18.21 5.51 20.25
C LYS A 85 17.38 6.64 19.61
N MET A 86 16.15 6.33 19.19
CA MET A 86 15.30 7.30 18.48
C MET A 86 14.63 8.31 19.41
N CYS A 87 14.24 7.90 20.61
CA CYS A 87 13.72 8.78 21.68
C CYS A 87 14.76 9.79 22.20
N LYS A 88 16.05 9.64 21.83
CA LYS A 88 17.12 10.62 22.08
C LYS A 88 17.70 11.27 20.82
N SER A 89 17.12 11.02 19.65
CA SER A 89 17.56 11.61 18.39
C SER A 89 17.17 13.09 18.26
N ASP A 90 17.78 13.81 17.31
CA ASP A 90 17.34 15.18 16.98
C ASP A 90 15.95 15.22 16.34
N LEU A 91 15.47 14.12 15.74
CA LEU A 91 14.17 14.04 15.04
C LEU A 91 12.98 14.32 15.98
N ILE A 92 13.06 13.81 17.21
CA ILE A 92 11.96 13.86 18.19
C ILE A 92 11.87 15.19 18.96
N LYS A 93 12.77 16.14 18.70
CA LYS A 93 12.73 17.49 19.27
C LYS A 93 11.62 18.31 18.62
N SER A 94 10.97 19.21 19.36
CA SER A 94 10.04 20.20 18.79
C SER A 94 10.75 21.03 17.72
N GLU A 95 11.84 21.67 18.13
CA GLU A 95 12.77 22.44 17.31
C GLU A 95 13.76 21.51 16.60
N TYR A 96 13.41 21.10 15.38
CA TYR A 96 14.31 20.35 14.50
C TYR A 96 15.18 21.30 13.69
N VAL A 97 16.50 21.09 13.73
CA VAL A 97 17.51 21.94 13.06
C VAL A 97 18.19 21.14 11.94
N PRO A 98 17.99 21.50 10.66
CA PRO A 98 18.61 20.83 9.52
C PRO A 98 20.13 20.77 9.52
N GLY A 99 20.66 19.79 8.77
CA GLY A 99 22.10 19.49 8.72
C GLY A 99 22.96 20.62 8.18
N TRP A 100 22.44 21.46 7.28
CA TRP A 100 23.16 22.61 6.72
C TRP A 100 23.21 23.83 7.67
N ILE A 101 22.26 23.97 8.60
CA ILE A 101 22.13 25.16 9.48
C ILE A 101 23.29 25.21 10.49
N LYS A 102 23.55 24.13 11.22
CA LYS A 102 24.58 24.10 12.27
C LYS A 102 26.00 24.45 11.77
N PRO A 103 26.46 23.98 10.58
CA PRO A 103 27.75 24.38 10.01
C PRO A 103 27.68 25.66 9.16
N GLY A 104 26.53 26.33 9.03
CA GLY A 104 26.38 27.54 8.21
C GLY A 104 26.52 27.30 6.69
N ARG A 105 26.23 26.08 6.21
CA ARG A 105 26.30 25.75 4.77
C ARG A 105 25.02 26.20 4.05
N LEU A 106 25.14 26.62 2.79
CA LEU A 106 23.99 26.74 1.88
C LEU A 106 23.42 25.33 1.57
N PRO A 107 22.09 25.15 1.47
CA PRO A 107 21.50 23.90 1.01
C PRO A 107 21.90 23.54 -0.43
N SER A 108 21.90 22.26 -0.78
CA SER A 108 22.26 21.77 -2.13
C SER A 108 21.46 22.45 -3.25
N TRP A 109 20.14 22.63 -3.10
CA TRP A 109 19.31 23.35 -4.06
C TRP A 109 19.63 24.86 -4.22
N VAL A 110 20.56 25.41 -3.43
CA VAL A 110 21.06 26.79 -3.56
C VAL A 110 22.51 26.81 -4.07
N SER A 111 23.32 25.78 -3.77
CA SER A 111 24.69 25.67 -4.28
C SER A 111 24.78 25.06 -5.68
N ASP A 112 23.84 24.18 -6.04
CA ASP A 112 23.96 23.32 -7.21
C ASP A 112 23.22 23.91 -8.41
N SER A 113 23.97 24.60 -9.28
CA SER A 113 23.46 25.20 -10.51
C SER A 113 23.16 24.17 -11.63
N GLY A 114 22.54 23.02 -11.29
CA GLY A 114 22.29 21.96 -12.28
C GLY A 114 21.76 20.61 -11.79
N LEU A 115 21.52 20.38 -10.49
CA LEU A 115 20.78 19.18 -10.08
C LEU A 115 19.29 19.33 -10.41
N SER A 116 18.68 18.27 -10.92
CA SER A 116 17.23 18.20 -11.11
C SER A 116 16.49 18.28 -9.76
N SER A 117 15.27 18.81 -9.77
CA SER A 117 14.33 18.64 -8.65
C SER A 117 14.09 17.17 -8.32
N ASP A 118 14.23 16.31 -9.33
CA ASP A 118 13.78 14.91 -9.32
C ASP A 118 14.96 13.95 -9.18
N PHE A 119 14.81 12.94 -8.31
CA PHE A 119 15.79 11.87 -8.11
C PHE A 119 15.04 10.54 -7.93
N GLY A 120 15.60 9.44 -8.43
CA GLY A 120 14.88 8.17 -8.59
C GLY A 120 14.08 8.10 -9.89
N VAL A 121 13.06 7.22 -9.94
CA VAL A 121 12.20 7.04 -11.13
C VAL A 121 10.97 7.92 -11.02
N ASN A 122 10.66 8.72 -12.04
CA ASN A 122 9.48 9.60 -12.06
C ASN A 122 8.18 8.81 -12.31
N GLN A 123 7.73 8.08 -11.29
CA GLN A 123 6.55 7.24 -11.28
C GLN A 123 5.91 7.26 -9.88
N TYR A 124 4.57 7.19 -9.84
CA TYR A 124 3.76 7.33 -8.64
C TYR A 124 2.93 6.06 -8.43
N LEU A 125 3.22 5.29 -7.38
CA LEU A 125 2.47 4.06 -7.03
C LEU A 125 1.60 4.24 -5.77
N TRP A 126 1.76 5.37 -5.09
CA TRP A 126 1.03 5.79 -3.88
C TRP A 126 0.32 7.14 -4.06
N GLY A 127 0.34 7.67 -5.28
CA GLY A 127 -0.01 9.07 -5.57
C GLY A 127 1.01 10.07 -5.03
N ASN A 128 0.64 11.35 -5.14
CA ASN A 128 1.39 12.52 -4.67
C ASN A 128 0.48 13.63 -4.08
N MET A 129 -0.78 13.27 -3.81
CA MET A 129 -1.85 14.15 -3.31
C MET A 129 -2.83 13.27 -2.51
N PRO A 130 -3.46 13.75 -1.42
CA PRO A 130 -4.49 13.01 -0.69
C PRO A 130 -5.59 12.45 -1.59
N ALA A 131 -6.15 11.31 -1.20
CA ALA A 131 -7.18 10.65 -1.99
C ALA A 131 -8.45 11.51 -2.10
N VAL A 132 -9.14 11.43 -3.23
CA VAL A 132 -10.36 12.21 -3.52
C VAL A 132 -11.58 11.29 -3.56
N ASN A 133 -12.63 11.66 -2.83
CA ASN A 133 -13.98 11.11 -2.98
C ASN A 133 -14.61 11.75 -4.22
N ILE A 134 -14.74 11.02 -5.33
CA ILE A 134 -15.32 11.54 -6.58
C ILE A 134 -16.85 11.51 -6.59
N LEU A 135 -17.47 10.84 -5.61
CA LEU A 135 -18.92 10.74 -5.49
C LEU A 135 -19.51 11.96 -4.77
N ASN A 136 -18.83 12.43 -3.72
CA ASN A 136 -19.16 13.64 -2.92
C ASN A 136 -20.67 13.92 -2.78
N ILE A 137 -21.44 12.90 -2.39
CA ILE A 137 -22.91 12.93 -2.51
C ILE A 137 -23.52 14.01 -1.59
N GLU A 138 -22.98 14.18 -0.38
CA GLU A 138 -23.47 15.13 0.62
C GLU A 138 -23.40 16.60 0.17
N GLU A 139 -22.39 16.97 -0.62
CA GLU A 139 -22.24 18.33 -1.17
C GLU A 139 -22.80 18.47 -2.60
N GLY A 140 -22.91 17.37 -3.36
CA GLY A 140 -23.08 17.38 -4.82
C GLY A 140 -24.37 16.77 -5.38
N GLU A 141 -24.68 15.50 -5.08
CA GLU A 141 -25.83 14.79 -5.68
C GLU A 141 -27.10 14.76 -4.81
N GLY A 142 -27.01 15.12 -3.51
CA GLY A 142 -28.15 15.20 -2.59
C GLY A 142 -28.28 13.97 -1.68
N VAL A 143 -29.50 13.53 -1.36
CA VAL A 143 -29.67 12.30 -0.56
C VAL A 143 -29.42 11.08 -1.45
N CYS A 144 -28.51 10.20 -1.02
CA CYS A 144 -28.20 8.97 -1.74
C CYS A 144 -29.42 8.04 -1.82
N ASP A 145 -29.88 7.77 -3.05
CA ASP A 145 -30.79 6.65 -3.30
C ASP A 145 -29.98 5.35 -3.22
N ILE A 146 -30.08 4.68 -2.07
CA ILE A 146 -29.37 3.42 -1.77
C ILE A 146 -29.69 2.29 -2.77
N HIS A 147 -30.77 2.40 -3.55
CA HIS A 147 -31.20 1.42 -4.54
C HIS A 147 -30.74 1.74 -5.98
N ARG A 148 -30.13 2.91 -6.22
CA ARG A 148 -29.73 3.38 -7.56
C ARG A 148 -28.44 2.72 -8.05
N ASP A 149 -28.51 2.02 -9.17
CA ASP A 149 -27.33 1.51 -9.90
C ASP A 149 -26.34 2.64 -10.27
N MET A 150 -25.17 2.67 -9.64
CA MET A 150 -24.11 3.66 -9.90
C MET A 150 -23.09 3.18 -10.93
N ASN A 151 -22.56 4.11 -11.74
CA ASN A 151 -21.49 3.86 -12.71
C ASN A 151 -20.43 4.96 -12.61
N LEU A 152 -19.23 4.61 -12.16
CA LEU A 152 -18.13 5.53 -11.88
C LEU A 152 -16.96 5.28 -12.84
N LEU A 153 -16.31 6.36 -13.30
CA LEU A 153 -15.26 6.30 -14.31
C LEU A 153 -14.02 7.11 -13.89
N PHE A 154 -12.97 6.40 -13.47
CA PHE A 154 -11.64 6.92 -13.16
C PHE A 154 -10.80 6.92 -14.45
N ALA A 155 -11.22 7.75 -15.42
CA ALA A 155 -10.60 7.82 -16.75
C ALA A 155 -9.16 8.34 -16.67
N ALA A 156 -8.19 7.51 -17.10
CA ALA A 156 -6.75 7.78 -17.00
C ALA A 156 -6.28 8.16 -15.57
N SER A 157 -7.01 7.69 -14.56
CA SER A 157 -6.72 7.88 -13.14
C SER A 157 -6.51 6.50 -12.51
N GLY A 158 -5.35 5.89 -12.74
CA GLY A 158 -4.97 4.61 -12.15
C GLY A 158 -4.76 4.65 -10.63
N ASP A 159 -4.99 5.76 -9.95
CA ASP A 159 -4.85 5.82 -8.50
C ASP A 159 -6.06 5.18 -7.79
N ILE A 160 -5.86 3.92 -7.36
CA ILE A 160 -6.87 3.14 -6.65
C ILE A 160 -7.22 3.72 -5.26
N ARG A 161 -6.44 4.65 -4.68
CA ARG A 161 -6.84 5.33 -3.42
C ARG A 161 -8.12 6.16 -3.61
N ASN A 162 -8.27 6.80 -4.77
CA ASN A 162 -9.49 7.55 -5.12
C ASN A 162 -10.69 6.60 -5.24
N VAL A 163 -10.49 5.40 -5.79
CA VAL A 163 -11.51 4.34 -5.83
C VAL A 163 -11.89 3.90 -4.42
N VAL A 164 -10.91 3.59 -3.58
CA VAL A 164 -11.10 3.22 -2.17
C VAL A 164 -11.91 4.28 -1.41
N LYS A 165 -11.48 5.55 -1.47
CA LYS A 165 -12.13 6.64 -0.73
C LYS A 165 -13.56 6.89 -1.23
N SER A 166 -13.78 6.89 -2.55
CA SER A 166 -15.11 7.07 -3.13
C SER A 166 -16.08 5.94 -2.79
N ILE A 167 -15.60 4.72 -2.51
CA ILE A 167 -16.46 3.63 -2.01
C ILE A 167 -16.81 3.87 -0.53
N ILE A 168 -15.81 4.10 0.33
CA ILE A 168 -16.02 4.24 1.80
C ILE A 168 -16.87 5.47 2.15
N GLU A 169 -16.61 6.60 1.51
CA GLU A 169 -17.19 7.90 1.86
C GLU A 169 -18.26 8.39 0.87
N GLY A 170 -18.40 7.70 -0.26
CA GLY A 170 -19.37 8.05 -1.30
C GLY A 170 -20.60 7.15 -1.34
N LEU A 171 -20.48 5.87 -0.94
CA LEU A 171 -21.64 4.98 -0.81
C LEU A 171 -22.19 5.08 0.62
N SER A 172 -23.49 5.32 0.74
CA SER A 172 -24.15 5.44 2.06
C SER A 172 -24.43 4.07 2.69
N ASP A 173 -24.49 4.04 4.03
CA ASP A 173 -24.87 2.86 4.81
C ASP A 173 -26.13 2.18 4.24
N GLY A 174 -26.02 0.89 3.92
CA GLY A 174 -27.13 0.10 3.38
C GLY A 174 -27.34 0.20 1.86
N TYR A 175 -26.45 0.84 1.10
CA TYR A 175 -26.46 0.83 -0.37
C TYR A 175 -26.51 -0.61 -0.94
N ASP A 176 -27.60 -0.95 -1.62
CA ASP A 176 -27.86 -2.28 -2.20
C ASP A 176 -27.91 -2.30 -3.75
N GLY A 177 -27.92 -1.13 -4.39
CA GLY A 177 -27.75 -0.98 -5.84
C GLY A 177 -26.44 -1.55 -6.38
N ARG A 178 -26.29 -1.70 -7.70
CA ARG A 178 -25.03 -2.16 -8.32
C ARG A 178 -24.10 -0.99 -8.59
N CYS A 179 -22.96 -0.94 -7.89
CA CYS A 179 -21.88 -0.02 -8.24
C CYS A 179 -20.94 -0.65 -9.29
N THR A 180 -20.82 -0.01 -10.46
CA THR A 180 -19.84 -0.36 -11.49
C THR A 180 -18.68 0.63 -11.46
N LEU A 181 -17.47 0.15 -11.19
CA LEU A 181 -16.24 0.94 -11.18
C LEU A 181 -15.46 0.67 -12.46
N VAL A 182 -15.17 1.71 -13.23
CA VAL A 182 -14.33 1.66 -14.43
C VAL A 182 -13.06 2.46 -14.19
N ILE A 183 -11.90 1.87 -14.42
CA ILE A 183 -10.61 2.50 -14.17
C ILE A 183 -9.58 2.04 -15.21
N ASN A 184 -8.72 2.96 -15.64
CA ASN A 184 -7.64 2.69 -16.58
C ASN A 184 -6.40 3.54 -16.28
N ASP A 185 -5.23 3.02 -16.64
CA ASP A 185 -3.97 3.75 -16.65
C ASP A 185 -3.20 3.38 -17.94
N ILE A 186 -2.24 4.22 -18.33
CA ILE A 186 -1.31 3.95 -19.43
C ILE A 186 -0.08 3.17 -18.95
N ASN A 187 0.29 3.32 -17.68
CA ASN A 187 1.40 2.60 -17.05
C ASN A 187 0.94 1.22 -16.59
N PHE A 188 1.45 0.17 -17.25
CA PHE A 188 1.08 -1.20 -16.91
C PHE A 188 1.47 -1.60 -15.47
N ILE A 189 2.53 -1.03 -14.89
CA ILE A 189 2.92 -1.30 -13.48
C ILE A 189 1.79 -0.87 -12.52
N VAL A 190 1.13 0.25 -12.81
CA VAL A 190 -0.03 0.74 -12.04
C VAL A 190 -1.21 -0.22 -12.23
N VAL A 191 -1.53 -0.61 -13.47
CA VAL A 191 -2.61 -1.56 -13.78
C VAL A 191 -2.39 -2.93 -13.11
N ALA A 192 -1.17 -3.47 -13.16
CA ALA A 192 -0.78 -4.74 -12.57
C ALA A 192 -0.93 -4.72 -11.04
N ARG A 193 -0.37 -3.70 -10.37
CA ARG A 193 -0.50 -3.52 -8.92
C ARG A 193 -1.95 -3.38 -8.48
N ASN A 194 -2.74 -2.59 -9.20
CA ASN A 194 -4.17 -2.42 -8.90
C ASN A 194 -4.97 -3.70 -9.12
N ALA A 195 -4.68 -4.46 -10.17
CA ALA A 195 -5.30 -5.77 -10.37
C ALA A 195 -5.00 -6.72 -9.21
N ILE A 196 -3.75 -6.77 -8.74
CA ILE A 196 -3.33 -7.58 -7.58
C ILE A 196 -4.06 -7.14 -6.31
N LEU A 197 -4.07 -5.84 -6.03
CA LEU A 197 -4.80 -5.26 -4.89
C LEU A 197 -6.30 -5.61 -4.93
N LEU A 198 -6.94 -5.53 -6.09
CA LEU A 198 -8.35 -5.91 -6.26
C LEU A 198 -8.61 -7.41 -6.17
N PHE A 199 -7.66 -8.27 -6.56
CA PHE A 199 -7.78 -9.71 -6.32
C PHE A 199 -7.74 -10.03 -4.83
N ILE A 200 -6.80 -9.45 -4.07
CA ILE A 200 -6.73 -9.64 -2.61
C ILE A 200 -8.06 -9.17 -1.97
N ALA A 201 -8.51 -7.96 -2.32
CA ALA A 201 -9.74 -7.33 -1.84
C ALA A 201 -11.02 -8.17 -2.00
N LEU A 202 -11.08 -9.00 -3.05
CA LEU A 202 -12.29 -9.71 -3.45
C LEU A 202 -12.28 -11.20 -3.05
N SER A 203 -11.12 -11.74 -2.66
CA SER A 203 -10.90 -13.17 -2.47
C SER A 203 -10.58 -13.59 -1.02
N LEU A 204 -10.19 -12.65 -0.16
CA LEU A 204 -9.84 -12.91 1.24
C LEU A 204 -10.86 -12.24 2.18
N GLU A 205 -10.96 -12.75 3.41
CA GLU A 205 -11.72 -12.07 4.47
C GLU A 205 -11.12 -10.70 4.84
N PRO A 206 -11.92 -9.73 5.29
CA PRO A 206 -11.51 -8.33 5.45
C PRO A 206 -10.21 -8.12 6.25
N GLU A 207 -10.02 -8.82 7.35
CA GLU A 207 -8.85 -8.70 8.23
C GLU A 207 -7.53 -9.06 7.53
N GLU A 208 -7.55 -10.15 6.74
CA GLU A 208 -6.38 -10.57 5.97
C GLU A 208 -6.22 -9.71 4.70
N ALA A 209 -7.33 -9.35 4.04
CA ALA A 209 -7.32 -8.52 2.84
C ALA A 209 -6.63 -7.17 3.11
N VAL A 210 -7.04 -6.46 4.17
CA VAL A 210 -6.40 -5.22 4.62
C VAL A 210 -4.91 -5.42 4.86
N THR A 211 -4.55 -6.43 5.67
CA THR A 211 -3.17 -6.66 6.12
C THR A 211 -2.25 -6.93 4.93
N THR A 212 -2.63 -7.87 4.07
CA THR A 212 -1.88 -8.22 2.86
C THR A 212 -1.81 -7.04 1.90
N MET A 213 -2.93 -6.31 1.69
CA MET A 213 -2.93 -5.14 0.80
C MET A 213 -2.04 -4.00 1.31
N ILE A 214 -2.05 -3.65 2.60
CA ILE A 214 -1.20 -2.57 3.14
C ILE A 214 0.26 -2.84 2.83
N HIS A 215 0.74 -4.06 3.07
CA HIS A 215 2.14 -4.40 2.83
C HIS A 215 2.46 -4.56 1.35
N VAL A 216 1.62 -5.21 0.54
CA VAL A 216 1.81 -5.30 -0.93
C VAL A 216 1.79 -3.91 -1.59
N TRP A 217 0.95 -3.00 -1.08
CA TRP A 217 0.83 -1.64 -1.58
C TRP A 217 2.03 -0.77 -1.19
N TYR A 218 2.48 -0.79 0.06
CA TYR A 218 3.43 0.20 0.59
C TYR A 218 4.78 -0.36 1.09
N SER A 219 4.87 -1.63 1.49
CA SER A 219 6.12 -2.20 2.01
C SER A 219 7.03 -2.74 0.89
N ALA A 220 8.31 -2.37 0.95
CA ALA A 220 9.36 -2.86 0.06
C ALA A 220 9.72 -4.33 0.30
N LEU A 221 9.58 -4.81 1.54
CA LEU A 221 9.67 -6.21 1.92
C LEU A 221 8.30 -6.70 2.40
N LEU A 222 8.06 -8.01 2.35
CA LEU A 222 6.84 -8.71 2.77
C LEU A 222 7.23 -9.89 3.66
N GLU A 223 6.29 -10.42 4.44
CA GLU A 223 6.46 -11.75 5.05
C GLU A 223 6.22 -12.83 3.99
N HIS A 224 6.97 -13.95 4.04
CA HIS A 224 6.85 -15.04 3.06
C HIS A 224 5.40 -15.57 2.93
N ALA A 225 4.65 -15.62 4.03
CA ALA A 225 3.24 -16.01 4.04
C ALA A 225 2.36 -15.14 3.11
N MET A 226 2.66 -13.84 2.99
CA MET A 226 1.94 -12.92 2.10
C MET A 226 2.25 -13.21 0.62
N ILE A 227 3.47 -13.65 0.30
CA ILE A 227 3.86 -14.09 -1.05
C ILE A 227 3.12 -15.38 -1.43
N ASP A 228 3.00 -16.33 -0.49
CA ASP A 228 2.28 -17.58 -0.75
C ASP A 228 0.77 -17.36 -0.85
N THR A 229 0.19 -16.47 -0.04
CA THR A 229 -1.19 -15.98 -0.22
C THR A 229 -1.39 -15.34 -1.61
N LEU A 230 -0.52 -14.41 -2.03
CA LEU A 230 -0.56 -13.82 -3.38
C LEU A 230 -0.55 -14.87 -4.50
N ARG A 231 0.32 -15.88 -4.38
CA ARG A 231 0.43 -16.97 -5.36
C ARG A 231 -0.81 -17.87 -5.39
N HIS A 232 -1.32 -18.24 -4.21
CA HIS A 232 -2.51 -19.07 -4.07
C HIS A 232 -3.75 -18.39 -4.65
N VAL A 233 -3.96 -17.12 -4.27
CA VAL A 233 -5.17 -16.35 -4.58
C VAL A 233 -5.20 -15.85 -6.03
N VAL A 234 -4.04 -15.42 -6.56
CA VAL A 234 -4.00 -14.66 -7.82
C VAL A 234 -3.31 -15.40 -8.96
N LEU A 235 -2.09 -15.91 -8.73
CA LEU A 235 -1.24 -16.41 -9.81
C LEU A 235 -1.89 -17.56 -10.60
N GLY A 236 -2.62 -18.46 -9.93
CA GLY A 236 -3.35 -19.55 -10.59
C GLY A 236 -4.37 -19.06 -11.63
N HIS A 237 -5.11 -18.00 -11.31
CA HIS A 237 -6.06 -17.36 -12.22
C HIS A 237 -5.37 -16.67 -13.41
N ILE A 238 -4.20 -16.07 -13.21
CA ILE A 238 -3.42 -15.44 -14.30
C ILE A 238 -2.85 -16.50 -15.24
N ILE A 239 -2.33 -17.62 -14.71
CA ILE A 239 -1.84 -18.76 -15.50
C ILE A 239 -2.98 -19.39 -16.34
N GLU A 240 -4.17 -19.59 -15.76
CA GLU A 240 -5.35 -20.10 -16.46
C GLU A 240 -5.70 -19.26 -17.70
N VAL A 241 -5.61 -17.93 -17.58
CA VAL A 241 -5.83 -17.01 -18.71
C VAL A 241 -4.69 -17.10 -19.72
N CYS A 242 -3.43 -17.09 -19.27
CA CYS A 242 -2.26 -17.10 -20.15
C CYS A 242 -2.24 -18.31 -21.09
N GLU A 243 -2.52 -19.51 -20.59
CA GLU A 243 -2.56 -20.72 -21.42
C GLU A 243 -3.73 -20.67 -22.43
N LYS A 244 -4.89 -20.13 -22.04
CA LYS A 244 -6.05 -19.96 -22.95
C LYS A 244 -5.81 -18.93 -24.05
N ILE A 245 -4.95 -17.93 -23.83
CA ILE A 245 -4.60 -16.89 -24.83
C ILE A 245 -3.23 -17.13 -25.50
N LYS A 246 -2.58 -18.27 -25.25
CA LYS A 246 -1.20 -18.56 -25.66
C LYS A 246 -0.93 -18.36 -27.16
N GLY A 247 -1.88 -18.77 -28.01
CA GLY A 247 -1.85 -18.61 -29.46
C GLY A 247 -2.46 -17.29 -30.01
N LYS A 248 -2.77 -16.31 -29.15
CA LYS A 248 -3.27 -14.99 -29.58
C LYS A 248 -2.11 -14.02 -29.89
N PRO A 249 -2.26 -13.06 -30.82
CA PRO A 249 -1.23 -12.07 -31.11
C PRO A 249 -0.85 -11.25 -29.88
N SER A 250 0.45 -10.96 -29.71
CA SER A 250 1.01 -10.24 -28.55
C SER A 250 0.25 -8.94 -28.20
N THR A 251 -0.10 -8.14 -29.21
CA THR A 251 -0.79 -6.85 -29.06
C THR A 251 -2.31 -6.95 -28.92
N SER A 252 -2.91 -8.13 -29.08
CA SER A 252 -4.37 -8.28 -29.02
C SER A 252 -4.89 -8.11 -27.59
N LEU A 253 -5.98 -7.35 -27.43
CA LEU A 253 -6.68 -7.23 -26.15
C LEU A 253 -7.38 -8.55 -25.81
N GLN A 254 -7.21 -9.00 -24.58
CA GLN A 254 -7.82 -10.20 -24.02
C GLN A 254 -8.54 -9.83 -22.73
N ALA A 255 -9.82 -10.18 -22.64
CA ALA A 255 -10.69 -9.86 -21.52
C ALA A 255 -11.06 -11.14 -20.74
N LYS A 256 -10.93 -11.10 -19.41
CA LYS A 256 -11.44 -12.13 -18.50
C LYS A 256 -12.21 -11.46 -17.38
N THR A 257 -13.33 -12.07 -16.99
CA THR A 257 -14.07 -11.71 -15.79
C THR A 257 -13.89 -12.82 -14.75
N PHE A 258 -13.63 -12.43 -13.51
CA PHE A 258 -13.46 -13.30 -12.35
C PHE A 258 -14.63 -13.02 -11.39
N PRO A 259 -15.48 -14.03 -11.08
CA PRO A 259 -16.61 -13.87 -10.17
C PRO A 259 -16.20 -14.04 -8.71
N PHE A 260 -16.77 -13.22 -7.82
CA PHE A 260 -16.51 -13.22 -6.38
C PHE A 260 -17.84 -13.08 -5.62
N GLY A 261 -18.67 -14.12 -5.69
CA GLY A 261 -20.04 -14.11 -5.16
C GLY A 261 -20.93 -13.12 -5.90
N LYS A 262 -21.42 -12.08 -5.21
CA LYS A 262 -22.18 -10.96 -5.80
C LYS A 262 -21.29 -9.97 -6.59
N ARG A 263 -19.96 -10.09 -6.49
CA ARG A 263 -18.97 -9.12 -6.95
C ARG A 263 -18.23 -9.67 -8.17
N SER A 264 -17.56 -8.82 -8.95
CA SER A 264 -16.65 -9.32 -9.99
C SER A 264 -15.54 -8.35 -10.37
N LEU A 265 -14.42 -8.90 -10.82
CA LEU A 265 -13.31 -8.19 -11.43
C LEU A 265 -13.22 -8.57 -12.91
N ARG A 266 -13.37 -7.60 -13.81
CA ARG A 266 -13.02 -7.74 -15.23
C ARG A 266 -11.67 -7.07 -15.46
N LEU A 267 -10.70 -7.84 -15.97
CA LEU A 267 -9.45 -7.31 -16.49
C LEU A 267 -9.47 -7.40 -18.02
N VAL A 268 -9.07 -6.31 -18.68
CA VAL A 268 -8.85 -6.26 -20.13
C VAL A 268 -7.44 -5.75 -20.38
N LEU A 269 -6.53 -6.62 -20.79
CA LEU A 269 -5.11 -6.32 -21.02
C LEU A 269 -4.67 -6.84 -22.39
N LYS A 270 -3.60 -6.28 -22.97
CA LYS A 270 -2.91 -6.87 -24.13
C LYS A 270 -2.33 -8.24 -23.75
N LYS A 271 -2.20 -9.16 -24.72
CA LYS A 271 -1.70 -10.53 -24.47
C LYS A 271 -0.32 -10.55 -23.77
N HIS A 272 0.60 -9.66 -24.12
CA HIS A 272 1.90 -9.56 -23.42
C HIS A 272 1.77 -9.05 -21.98
N HIS A 273 0.88 -8.09 -21.68
CA HIS A 273 0.63 -7.65 -20.30
C HIS A 273 0.05 -8.78 -19.43
N TRP A 274 -0.77 -9.67 -20.00
CA TRP A 274 -1.17 -10.91 -19.29
C TRP A 274 0.02 -11.84 -19.02
N ASP A 275 0.96 -11.97 -19.96
CA ASP A 275 2.18 -12.76 -19.73
C ASP A 275 3.08 -12.14 -18.65
N GLU A 276 3.31 -10.83 -18.71
CA GLU A 276 4.14 -10.06 -17.77
C GLU A 276 3.54 -10.06 -16.36
N LEU A 277 2.21 -10.04 -16.21
CA LEU A 277 1.54 -10.07 -14.91
C LEU A 277 1.95 -11.28 -14.05
N LYS A 278 2.39 -12.40 -14.65
CA LYS A 278 2.90 -13.57 -13.90
C LYS A 278 4.19 -13.29 -13.13
N ASP A 279 5.01 -12.35 -13.59
CA ASP A 279 6.28 -12.02 -12.97
C ASP A 279 6.08 -11.30 -11.61
N TYR A 280 4.98 -10.55 -11.45
CA TYR A 280 4.63 -9.79 -10.24
C TYR A 280 4.30 -10.66 -9.01
N PHE A 281 4.32 -11.99 -9.14
CA PHE A 281 4.07 -12.95 -8.05
C PHE A 281 5.33 -13.74 -7.63
N ASN A 282 6.49 -13.37 -8.17
CA ASN A 282 7.74 -14.09 -7.95
C ASN A 282 8.89 -13.11 -7.74
N VAL A 283 9.59 -13.23 -6.61
CA VAL A 283 10.87 -12.56 -6.40
C VAL A 283 11.87 -13.08 -7.45
N PRO A 284 12.66 -12.20 -8.10
CA PRO A 284 13.74 -12.64 -8.98
C PRO A 284 14.67 -13.62 -8.25
N GLN A 285 15.00 -14.76 -8.88
CA GLN A 285 15.69 -15.89 -8.23
C GLN A 285 17.05 -15.54 -7.62
N ASP A 286 17.65 -14.44 -8.07
CA ASP A 286 18.97 -13.93 -7.72
C ASP A 286 18.89 -12.60 -6.93
N MET A 287 17.76 -12.30 -6.28
CA MET A 287 17.56 -11.10 -5.46
C MET A 287 17.34 -11.44 -3.98
N THR A 288 18.22 -10.92 -3.14
CA THR A 288 18.18 -11.05 -1.67
C THR A 288 17.41 -9.91 -0.98
N GLN A 289 17.16 -10.04 0.33
CA GLN A 289 16.68 -8.95 1.18
C GLN A 289 17.64 -7.76 1.12
N GLU A 290 18.95 -8.04 1.16
CA GLU A 290 20.04 -7.08 1.11
C GLU A 290 20.09 -6.33 -0.23
N ASP A 291 19.88 -7.01 -1.36
CA ASP A 291 19.80 -6.39 -2.69
C ASP A 291 18.64 -5.40 -2.77
N ALA A 292 17.44 -5.83 -2.38
CA ALA A 292 16.25 -4.99 -2.38
C ALA A 292 16.42 -3.75 -1.47
N GLN A 293 17.02 -3.94 -0.29
CA GLN A 293 17.37 -2.85 0.61
C GLN A 293 18.44 -1.92 0.00
N ALA A 294 19.48 -2.44 -0.65
CA ALA A 294 20.53 -1.64 -1.27
C ALA A 294 20.00 -0.80 -2.45
N ILE A 295 19.20 -1.42 -3.34
CA ILE A 295 18.53 -0.76 -4.45
C ILE A 295 17.66 0.40 -3.95
N ARG A 296 16.85 0.16 -2.91
CA ARG A 296 15.96 1.19 -2.35
C ARG A 296 16.72 2.29 -1.62
N ARG A 297 17.69 1.95 -0.75
CA ARG A 297 18.47 2.92 0.01
C ARG A 297 19.30 3.84 -0.89
N ARG A 298 19.77 3.35 -2.04
CA ARG A 298 20.43 4.17 -3.06
C ARG A 298 19.56 5.33 -3.58
N VAL A 299 18.24 5.20 -3.53
CA VAL A 299 17.30 6.29 -3.85
C VAL A 299 16.85 7.03 -2.59
N MET A 300 16.31 6.32 -1.60
CA MET A 300 15.67 6.95 -0.42
C MET A 300 16.66 7.59 0.57
N LEU A 301 17.94 7.21 0.55
CA LEU A 301 19.01 7.73 1.42
C LEU A 301 20.21 8.31 0.63
N ALA A 302 19.98 8.76 -0.61
CA ALA A 302 21.02 9.37 -1.44
C ALA A 302 21.69 10.57 -0.73
N PRO A 303 23.03 10.58 -0.52
CA PRO A 303 23.72 11.65 0.20
C PRO A 303 23.51 13.05 -0.39
N GLU A 304 23.39 13.13 -1.71
CA GLU A 304 23.15 14.36 -2.49
C GLU A 304 21.76 14.96 -2.20
N ARG A 305 20.83 14.13 -1.72
CA ARG A 305 19.44 14.48 -1.42
C ARG A 305 19.20 14.72 0.07
N VAL A 306 20.23 14.64 0.92
CA VAL A 306 20.10 14.80 2.38
C VAL A 306 19.45 16.12 2.80
N ASP A 307 19.75 17.23 2.11
CA ASP A 307 19.13 18.52 2.42
C ASP A 307 17.64 18.53 2.05
N TYR A 308 17.23 17.89 0.94
CA TYR A 308 15.83 17.79 0.53
C TYR A 308 15.01 17.01 1.58
N LEU A 309 15.55 15.88 2.08
CA LEU A 309 14.97 15.15 3.20
C LEU A 309 14.88 16.02 4.46
N HIS A 310 15.98 16.64 4.90
CA HIS A 310 15.98 17.50 6.09
C HIS A 310 15.01 18.70 5.96
N ARG A 311 14.76 19.21 4.75
CA ARG A 311 13.73 20.23 4.46
C ARG A 311 12.32 19.69 4.64
N ALA A 312 12.02 18.49 4.15
CA ALA A 312 10.72 17.84 4.36
C ALA A 312 10.47 17.60 5.87
N LEU A 313 11.48 17.11 6.59
CA LEU A 313 11.40 16.84 8.03
C LEU A 313 11.09 18.10 8.87
N CYS A 314 11.48 19.31 8.44
CA CYS A 314 11.11 20.55 9.13
C CYS A 314 9.59 20.73 9.26
N ASN A 315 8.84 20.37 8.21
CA ASN A 315 7.39 20.60 8.12
C ASN A 315 6.57 19.51 8.85
N GLN A 316 7.23 18.46 9.34
CA GLN A 316 6.58 17.32 9.99
C GLN A 316 6.57 17.44 11.53
N PRO A 317 5.54 16.91 12.22
CA PRO A 317 5.58 16.68 13.66
C PRO A 317 6.72 15.73 14.07
N PRO A 318 7.30 15.86 15.28
CA PRO A 318 8.49 15.09 15.68
C PRO A 318 8.36 13.55 15.59
N PRO A 319 7.21 12.93 15.90
CA PRO A 319 7.03 11.48 15.71
C PRO A 319 6.94 11.07 14.24
N ILE A 320 6.29 11.87 13.39
CA ILE A 320 6.18 11.64 11.94
C ILE A 320 7.56 11.70 11.27
N ARG A 321 8.49 12.52 11.79
CA ARG A 321 9.90 12.51 11.35
C ARG A 321 10.59 11.18 11.64
N VAL A 322 10.30 10.55 12.77
CA VAL A 322 10.85 9.22 13.11
C VAL A 322 10.26 8.16 12.16
N ALA A 323 8.94 8.13 11.98
CA ALA A 323 8.29 7.22 11.05
C ALA A 323 8.80 7.40 9.61
N THR A 324 8.92 8.65 9.15
CA THR A 324 9.47 8.99 7.82
C THR A 324 10.91 8.51 7.65
N VAL A 325 11.80 8.77 8.61
CA VAL A 325 13.20 8.31 8.51
C VAL A 325 13.29 6.78 8.55
N THR A 326 12.59 6.11 9.48
CA THR A 326 12.58 4.65 9.55
C THR A 326 12.03 4.02 8.26
N PHE A 327 10.93 4.54 7.71
CA PHE A 327 10.41 4.07 6.41
C PHE A 327 11.37 4.35 5.24
N ARG A 328 12.31 5.32 5.33
CA ARG A 328 13.38 5.48 4.34
C ARG A 328 14.54 4.51 4.57
N GLU A 329 14.80 4.12 5.83
CA GLU A 329 15.82 3.13 6.22
C GLU A 329 15.42 1.69 5.89
N ASP A 330 14.16 1.27 6.10
CA ASP A 330 13.69 -0.10 5.89
C ASP A 330 12.65 -0.27 4.78
N GLY A 331 11.81 0.75 4.52
CA GLY A 331 10.72 0.64 3.55
C GLY A 331 9.57 -0.25 3.96
N ILE A 332 9.40 -0.56 5.24
CA ILE A 332 8.31 -1.39 5.74
C ILE A 332 7.26 -0.47 6.39
N LEU A 333 6.03 -0.47 5.86
CA LEU A 333 4.95 0.33 6.45
C LEU A 333 4.38 -0.42 7.68
N LEU A 334 4.94 -0.11 8.84
CA LEU A 334 4.54 -0.58 10.17
C LEU A 334 4.73 0.54 11.20
N PRO A 335 3.99 0.51 12.34
CA PRO A 335 4.31 1.33 13.50
C PRO A 335 5.78 1.22 13.90
N TYR A 336 6.35 2.28 14.49
CA TYR A 336 7.75 2.30 14.85
C TYR A 336 8.08 1.15 15.82
N SER A 337 7.16 0.82 16.71
CA SER A 337 7.34 -0.20 17.74
C SER A 337 7.17 -1.67 17.29
N ALA A 338 6.69 -1.94 16.07
CA ALA A 338 6.44 -3.31 15.60
C ALA A 338 7.74 -4.07 15.22
N SER A 339 7.75 -5.39 15.39
CA SER A 339 8.86 -6.21 14.90
C SER A 339 8.86 -6.26 13.37
N ARG A 340 10.06 -6.21 12.80
CA ARG A 340 10.34 -6.27 11.35
C ARG A 340 11.00 -7.59 10.94
N GLY A 341 11.27 -8.49 11.90
CA GLY A 341 12.10 -9.68 11.69
C GLY A 341 11.54 -10.69 10.68
N LYS A 342 10.22 -10.69 10.44
CA LYS A 342 9.55 -11.54 9.46
C LYS A 342 9.43 -10.93 8.06
N PHE A 343 9.72 -9.63 7.91
CA PHE A 343 9.69 -8.93 6.63
C PHE A 343 11.02 -9.16 5.90
N ASP A 344 11.22 -10.39 5.46
CA ASP A 344 12.45 -10.91 4.86
C ASP A 344 12.43 -10.89 3.33
N THR A 345 11.26 -10.99 2.72
CA THR A 345 11.12 -11.32 1.30
C THR A 345 10.88 -10.05 0.47
N PRO A 346 11.67 -9.76 -0.59
CA PRO A 346 11.44 -8.61 -1.46
C PRO A 346 10.03 -8.59 -2.06
N ASN A 347 9.37 -7.43 -2.08
CA ASN A 347 8.05 -7.29 -2.68
C ASN A 347 8.15 -7.37 -4.23
N PRO A 348 7.67 -8.45 -4.89
CA PRO A 348 7.82 -8.63 -6.34
C PRO A 348 7.02 -7.60 -7.16
N THR A 349 6.06 -6.91 -6.54
CA THR A 349 5.28 -5.84 -7.17
C THR A 349 6.02 -4.49 -7.23
N PHE A 350 7.18 -4.38 -6.55
CA PHE A 350 8.12 -3.26 -6.70
C PHE A 350 9.41 -3.69 -7.41
N PHE A 351 9.97 -4.84 -7.03
CA PHE A 351 11.28 -5.28 -7.47
C PHE A 351 11.20 -6.20 -8.70
N HIS A 352 10.88 -5.59 -9.84
CA HIS A 352 10.84 -6.27 -11.13
C HIS A 352 12.25 -6.43 -11.76
N LYS A 353 12.31 -7.04 -12.96
CA LYS A 353 13.52 -7.46 -13.68
C LYS A 353 14.61 -6.40 -13.81
N ASP A 354 14.23 -5.12 -13.88
CA ASP A 354 15.14 -3.99 -14.07
C ASP A 354 15.97 -3.63 -12.82
N ARG A 355 15.66 -4.22 -11.65
CA ARG A 355 16.41 -4.04 -10.38
C ARG A 355 16.55 -2.57 -9.93
N VAL A 356 15.54 -1.75 -10.23
CA VAL A 356 15.45 -0.34 -9.78
C VAL A 356 14.34 -0.17 -8.74
N TRP A 357 14.46 0.85 -7.89
CA TRP A 357 13.33 1.32 -7.08
C TRP A 357 12.37 2.12 -7.99
N PRO A 358 11.10 1.72 -8.13
CA PRO A 358 10.22 2.20 -9.22
C PRO A 358 9.55 3.55 -8.92
N MET A 359 10.13 4.38 -8.05
CA MET A 359 9.60 5.67 -7.61
C MET A 359 10.73 6.67 -7.31
N ARG A 360 10.33 7.91 -7.02
CA ARG A 360 11.20 9.03 -6.64
C ARG A 360 11.77 8.87 -5.22
N ASP A 361 12.72 9.72 -4.86
CA ASP A 361 13.26 9.82 -3.50
C ASP A 361 12.34 10.52 -2.50
N ASP A 362 11.38 11.32 -2.95
CA ASP A 362 10.39 12.00 -2.10
C ASP A 362 9.17 11.11 -1.75
N ALA A 363 8.84 10.13 -2.60
CA ALA A 363 7.65 9.27 -2.50
C ALA A 363 7.38 8.71 -1.08
N SER A 364 6.16 8.94 -0.58
CA SER A 364 5.76 8.67 0.80
C SER A 364 4.29 8.22 0.92
N PRO A 365 3.97 7.13 1.65
CA PRO A 365 2.57 6.73 1.91
C PRO A 365 1.73 7.81 2.63
N PHE A 366 2.39 8.70 3.39
CA PHE A 366 1.74 9.81 4.09
C PHE A 366 1.13 10.86 3.15
N GLU A 367 1.60 10.96 1.92
CA GLU A 367 1.03 11.88 0.90
C GLU A 367 -0.22 11.29 0.24
N GLY A 368 -0.50 10.00 0.48
CA GLY A 368 -1.62 9.26 -0.09
C GLY A 368 -2.96 9.45 0.63
N TRP A 369 -3.00 10.05 1.81
CA TRP A 369 -4.22 10.14 2.63
C TRP A 369 -4.23 11.43 3.45
N ASP A 370 -5.40 12.01 3.72
CA ASP A 370 -5.44 13.17 4.62
C ASP A 370 -5.18 12.72 6.06
N TYR A 371 -4.30 13.45 6.75
CA TYR A 371 -3.91 13.16 8.12
C TYR A 371 -5.11 13.04 9.07
N TYR A 372 -6.09 13.94 8.96
CA TYR A 372 -7.26 13.98 9.83
C TYR A 372 -8.24 12.84 9.54
N GLU A 373 -8.27 12.34 8.31
CA GLU A 373 -9.13 11.21 7.90
C GLU A 373 -8.68 9.87 8.48
N TYR A 374 -7.38 9.63 8.61
CA TYR A 374 -6.88 8.36 9.17
C TYR A 374 -6.53 8.44 10.66
N ILE A 375 -6.06 9.59 11.18
CA ILE A 375 -5.63 9.68 12.59
C ILE A 375 -6.78 9.49 13.59
N ARG A 376 -8.03 9.77 13.20
CA ARG A 376 -9.24 9.47 13.99
C ARG A 376 -9.42 7.97 14.30
N PHE A 377 -8.80 7.07 13.53
CA PHE A 377 -8.81 5.62 13.75
C PHE A 377 -7.56 5.12 14.51
N ALA A 378 -6.60 5.99 14.82
CA ALA A 378 -5.40 5.59 15.54
C ALA A 378 -5.73 5.21 17.01
N PRO A 379 -5.07 4.18 17.58
CA PRO A 379 -5.14 3.92 19.01
C PRO A 379 -4.51 5.06 19.81
N LYS A 380 -4.58 5.01 21.15
CA LYS A 380 -4.08 6.07 22.07
C LYS A 380 -2.63 6.55 21.82
N ALA A 381 -1.82 5.77 21.10
CA ALA A 381 -0.56 6.21 20.52
C ALA A 381 -0.78 6.87 19.14
N THR A 382 -1.50 8.01 19.09
CA THR A 382 -1.79 8.80 17.87
C THR A 382 -0.55 9.48 17.26
N THR A 383 0.64 9.02 17.65
CA THR A 383 1.96 9.49 17.21
C THR A 383 2.81 8.34 16.64
N ASP A 384 2.27 7.12 16.60
CA ASP A 384 2.93 5.89 16.13
C ASP A 384 2.22 5.33 14.86
N VAL A 385 1.56 6.24 14.12
CA VAL A 385 0.70 6.01 12.94
C VAL A 385 1.03 7.04 11.86
#